data_AF-A0A9P0AED9-F1
#
_entry.id   AF-A0A9P0AED9-F1
#
_cell.length_a   1.000
_cell.length_b   1.000
_cell.length_c   1.000
_cell.angle_alpha   90.00
_cell.angle_beta   90.00
_cell.angle_gamma   90.00
#
_symmetry.space_group_name_H-M   'P 1'
#
loop_
_entity.id
_entity.type
_entity.pdbx_description
1 polymer ?
#
loop_
_entity_poly.entity_id
_entity_poly.type
_entity_poly.pdbx_seq_one_letter_code
_entity_poly.pdbx_strand_id
1 'polypeptide(L)'
;MDIKPMISPERLEQDAELLQEWLAKQPHLPKVDDKKRLICFLHHNKYSLEKTKQKLENYYTLRNKYPEIFKNRDPHGQAVARARVSYNVCLAKGLSKDGGRIIYAQPNSDTSIYNITDFITYGTMVCDLFFLEHELHQYSANITDCAGLQYGHLVRSLPWMKAAVDIFLNCYVTRFKAFHMINVSPGLEIVFTAFKNFLPAKYVDRFYVHTSADSLLKVVDKELVCSEYGGTGPSLAELDQHTIKLVEKYKDWFIESGNISSNEQLRRKGENQVEEMKGSFRKLEVD
;
A
#
# COMPACT_ATOMS: atom_id res chain seq x y z
N MET A 1 -6.06 -22.48 -5.29
CA MET A 1 -4.76 -23.12 -5.55
C MET A 1 -3.97 -23.04 -4.27
N ASP A 2 -3.55 -24.18 -3.73
CA ASP A 2 -2.69 -24.25 -2.54
C ASP A 2 -1.27 -23.82 -2.95
N ILE A 3 -1.01 -22.52 -2.84
CA ILE A 3 0.35 -21.98 -2.91
C ILE A 3 1.09 -22.62 -1.74
N LYS A 4 1.97 -23.59 -2.04
CA LYS A 4 2.80 -24.24 -1.00
C LYS A 4 3.44 -23.13 -0.16
N PRO A 5 3.16 -23.07 1.15
CA PRO A 5 3.71 -22.01 1.96
C PRO A 5 5.23 -22.17 1.95
N MET A 6 5.92 -21.08 1.61
CA MET A 6 7.39 -21.03 1.50
C MET A 6 8.08 -21.34 2.84
N ILE A 7 7.30 -21.37 3.94
CA ILE A 7 7.70 -21.55 5.33
C ILE A 7 6.65 -22.45 6.02
N SER A 8 7.08 -23.31 6.94
CA SER A 8 6.15 -24.18 7.68
C SER A 8 5.27 -23.38 8.65
N PRO A 9 4.05 -23.86 8.97
CA PRO A 9 3.17 -23.20 9.93
C PRO A 9 3.83 -22.95 11.30
N GLU A 10 4.63 -23.90 11.78
CA GLU A 10 5.33 -23.81 13.07
C GLU A 10 6.35 -22.66 13.06
N ARG A 11 7.05 -22.47 11.95
CA ARG A 11 8.01 -21.38 11.81
C ARG A 11 7.32 -20.01 11.72
N LEU A 12 6.14 -19.94 11.09
CA LEU A 12 5.35 -18.71 11.06
C LEU A 12 4.86 -18.31 12.45
N GLU A 13 4.39 -19.28 13.23
CA GLU A 13 3.95 -19.07 14.61
C GLU A 13 5.12 -18.56 15.46
N GLN A 14 6.27 -19.23 15.38
CA GLN A 14 7.48 -18.83 16.09
C GLN A 14 7.94 -17.42 15.70
N ASP A 15 7.98 -17.08 14.41
CA ASP A 15 8.40 -15.75 13.96
C ASP A 15 7.40 -14.66 14.43
N ALA A 16 6.10 -14.97 14.48
CA ALA A 16 5.09 -14.06 15.02
C ALA A 16 5.27 -13.82 16.53
N GLU A 17 5.59 -14.87 17.31
CA GLU A 17 5.89 -14.76 18.74
C GLU A 17 7.15 -13.92 19.00
N LEU A 18 8.21 -14.14 18.23
CA LEU A 18 9.43 -13.33 18.29
C LEU A 18 9.15 -11.85 18.00
N LEU A 19 8.23 -11.54 17.09
CA LEU A 19 7.79 -10.16 16.83
C LEU A 19 7.00 -9.58 18.01
N GLN A 20 6.12 -10.35 18.64
CA GLN A 20 5.39 -9.90 19.84
C GLN A 20 6.34 -9.62 21.01
N GLU A 21 7.29 -10.51 21.26
CA GLU A 21 8.33 -10.31 22.28
C GLU A 21 9.21 -9.09 21.99
N TRP A 22 9.56 -8.87 20.72
CA TRP A 22 10.33 -7.69 20.32
C TRP A 22 9.52 -6.41 20.52
N LEU A 23 8.25 -6.37 20.08
CA LEU A 23 7.34 -5.24 20.28
C LEU A 23 7.17 -4.91 21.76
N ALA A 24 7.03 -5.91 22.64
CA ALA A 24 6.92 -5.72 24.08
C ALA A 24 8.18 -5.07 24.70
N LYS A 25 9.34 -5.18 24.03
CA LYS A 25 10.60 -4.54 24.44
C LYS A 25 10.77 -3.11 23.89
N GLN A 26 9.90 -2.67 22.97
CA GLN A 26 9.92 -1.33 22.38
C GLN A 26 8.89 -0.42 23.09
N PRO A 27 9.30 0.41 24.07
CA PRO A 27 8.35 1.19 24.89
C PRO A 27 7.59 2.27 24.10
N HIS A 28 8.12 2.74 22.97
CA HIS A 28 7.45 3.70 22.10
C HIS A 28 6.46 3.07 21.13
N LEU A 29 6.52 1.76 20.86
CA LEU A 29 5.61 1.12 19.92
C LEU A 29 4.34 0.60 20.61
N PRO A 30 3.19 0.58 19.91
CA PRO A 30 1.99 -0.05 20.44
C PRO A 30 2.13 -1.57 20.49
N LYS A 31 1.37 -2.19 21.41
CA LYS A 31 1.22 -3.65 21.45
C LYS A 31 0.38 -4.14 20.27
N VAL A 32 0.73 -5.31 19.74
CA VAL A 32 -0.01 -5.96 18.65
C VAL A 32 -0.32 -7.39 19.06
N ASP A 33 -1.56 -7.62 19.47
CA ASP A 33 -2.00 -8.92 19.96
C ASP A 33 -2.47 -9.85 18.82
N ASP A 34 -2.86 -9.27 17.68
CA ASP A 34 -3.28 -10.02 16.49
C ASP A 34 -2.07 -10.67 15.77
N LYS A 35 -1.80 -11.93 16.12
CA LYS A 35 -0.76 -12.76 15.48
C LYS A 35 -0.97 -12.90 13.97
N LYS A 36 -2.21 -13.00 13.48
CA LYS A 36 -2.47 -13.14 12.03
C LYS A 36 -2.04 -11.89 11.27
N ARG A 37 -2.22 -10.72 11.88
CA ARG A 37 -1.71 -9.46 11.33
C ARG A 37 -0.18 -9.44 11.26
N LEU A 38 0.52 -9.92 12.29
CA LEU A 38 1.98 -10.04 12.28
C LEU A 38 2.47 -11.03 11.21
N ILE A 39 1.77 -12.15 11.02
CA ILE A 39 2.03 -13.10 9.92
C ILE A 39 1.83 -12.42 8.56
N CYS A 40 0.79 -11.59 8.41
CA CYS A 40 0.59 -10.80 7.20
C CYS A 40 1.74 -9.81 6.94
N PHE A 41 2.25 -9.13 7.98
CA PHE A 41 3.46 -8.30 7.86
C PHE A 41 4.68 -9.13 7.45
N LEU A 42 4.91 -10.30 8.06
CA LEU A 42 5.98 -11.22 7.69
C LEU A 42 5.88 -11.61 6.23
N HIS A 43 4.70 -12.04 5.77
CA HIS A 43 4.44 -12.46 4.40
C HIS A 43 4.88 -11.38 3.40
N HIS A 44 4.41 -10.15 3.58
CA HIS A 44 4.75 -9.04 2.68
C HIS A 44 6.25 -8.69 2.71
N ASN A 45 6.93 -8.97 3.83
CA ASN A 45 8.37 -8.79 4.02
C ASN A 45 9.22 -10.03 3.68
N LYS A 46 8.67 -10.98 2.91
CA LYS A 46 9.35 -12.24 2.53
C LYS A 46 9.82 -13.04 3.75
N TYR A 47 9.04 -12.94 4.82
CA TYR A 47 9.27 -13.58 6.12
C TYR A 47 10.63 -13.25 6.75
N SER A 48 11.18 -12.09 6.41
CA SER A 48 12.37 -11.56 7.08
C SER A 48 11.93 -10.84 8.35
N LEU A 49 12.30 -11.40 9.50
CA LEU A 49 12.06 -10.78 10.82
C LEU A 49 12.60 -9.35 10.86
N GLU A 50 13.86 -9.14 10.47
CA GLU A 50 14.48 -7.80 10.51
C GLU A 50 13.79 -6.78 9.62
N LYS A 51 13.42 -7.15 8.38
CA LYS A 51 12.63 -6.26 7.52
C LYS A 51 11.26 -5.97 8.13
N THR A 52 10.65 -6.97 8.78
CA THR A 52 9.34 -6.82 9.40
C THR A 52 9.39 -5.89 10.60
N LYS A 53 10.38 -6.02 11.47
CA LYS A 53 10.63 -5.08 12.58
C LYS A 53 10.79 -3.65 12.06
N GLN A 54 11.61 -3.46 11.04
CA GLN A 54 11.80 -2.14 10.43
C GLN A 54 10.50 -1.57 9.84
N LYS A 55 9.68 -2.43 9.20
CA LYS A 55 8.38 -2.01 8.67
C LYS A 55 7.39 -1.64 9.77
N LEU A 56 7.31 -2.42 10.85
CA LEU A 56 6.45 -2.11 12.00
C LEU A 56 6.87 -0.80 12.68
N GLU A 57 8.18 -0.61 12.88
CA GLU A 57 8.76 0.64 13.39
C GLU A 57 8.33 1.84 12.54
N ASN A 58 8.55 1.78 11.23
CA ASN A 58 8.13 2.83 10.29
C ASN A 58 6.62 3.02 10.27
N TYR A 59 5.85 1.93 10.31
CA TYR A 59 4.40 1.94 10.24
C TYR A 59 3.79 2.74 11.40
N TYR A 60 4.28 2.56 12.63
CA TYR A 60 3.78 3.32 13.78
C TYR A 60 4.40 4.71 13.90
N THR A 61 5.67 4.88 13.52
CA THR A 61 6.36 6.18 13.54
C THR A 61 5.75 7.18 12.56
N LEU A 62 5.51 6.75 11.31
CA LEU A 62 4.94 7.64 10.29
C LEU A 62 3.48 8.02 10.61
N ARG A 63 2.76 7.19 11.36
CA ARG A 63 1.42 7.53 11.87
C ARG A 63 1.43 8.67 12.88
N ASN A 64 2.47 8.76 13.69
CA ASN A 64 2.68 9.90 14.58
C ASN A 64 3.13 11.15 13.80
N LYS A 65 4.03 10.97 12.85
CA LYS A 65 4.65 12.04 12.04
C LYS A 65 3.67 12.75 11.12
N TYR A 66 2.68 12.04 10.58
CA TYR A 66 1.72 12.55 9.58
C TYR A 66 0.27 12.49 10.09
N PRO A 67 -0.08 13.23 11.17
CA PRO A 67 -1.41 13.17 11.78
C PRO A 67 -2.54 13.58 10.82
N GLU A 68 -2.28 14.48 9.88
CA GLU A 68 -3.21 14.90 8.83
C GLU A 68 -3.66 13.75 7.92
N ILE A 69 -2.84 12.71 7.77
CA ILE A 69 -3.19 11.49 7.02
C ILE A 69 -3.87 10.48 7.93
N PHE A 70 -3.36 10.28 9.14
CA PHE A 70 -3.71 9.10 9.92
C PHE A 70 -4.78 9.32 11.00
N LYS A 71 -5.10 10.57 11.34
CA LYS A 71 -6.17 10.89 12.31
C LYS A 71 -7.54 11.15 11.67
N ASN A 72 -7.61 11.43 10.36
CA ASN A 72 -8.86 11.76 9.67
C ASN A 72 -9.37 10.60 8.79
N ARG A 73 -9.56 9.41 9.39
CA ARG A 73 -9.85 8.17 8.67
C ARG A 73 -11.26 7.62 8.89
N ASP A 74 -12.25 8.46 9.19
CA ASP A 74 -13.64 8.02 9.18
C ASP A 74 -14.06 7.65 7.74
N PRO A 75 -14.50 6.41 7.47
CA PRO A 75 -15.03 6.00 6.16
C PRO A 75 -16.16 6.90 5.63
N HIS A 76 -16.94 7.52 6.52
CA HIS A 76 -18.01 8.46 6.16
C HIS A 76 -17.57 9.94 6.25
N GLY A 77 -16.29 10.17 6.55
CA GLY A 77 -15.70 11.50 6.64
C GLY A 77 -15.50 12.16 5.28
N GLN A 78 -15.34 13.49 5.30
CA GLN A 78 -15.16 14.29 4.08
C GLN A 78 -13.90 13.92 3.30
N ALA A 79 -12.81 13.53 3.97
CA ALA A 79 -11.58 13.13 3.28
C ALA A 79 -11.80 11.91 2.38
N VAL A 80 -12.48 10.88 2.88
CA VAL A 80 -12.80 9.67 2.11
C VAL A 80 -13.76 9.99 0.97
N ALA A 81 -14.81 10.78 1.24
CA ALA A 81 -15.76 11.20 0.22
C ALA A 81 -15.10 12.00 -0.91
N ARG A 82 -14.24 12.97 -0.60
CA ARG A 82 -13.50 13.77 -1.59
C ARG A 82 -12.48 12.93 -2.35
N ALA A 83 -11.77 12.03 -1.68
CA ALA A 83 -10.80 11.15 -2.33
C ALA A 83 -11.48 10.28 -3.40
N ARG A 84 -12.60 9.63 -3.05
CA ARG A 84 -13.34 8.78 -3.99
C ARG A 84 -13.87 9.50 -5.23
N VAL A 85 -14.16 10.81 -5.12
CA VAL A 85 -14.64 11.61 -6.27
C VAL A 85 -13.50 12.23 -7.07
N SER A 86 -12.44 12.68 -6.42
CA SER A 86 -11.34 13.42 -7.07
C SER A 86 -10.22 12.52 -7.60
N TYR A 87 -9.92 11.43 -6.90
CA TYR A 87 -8.93 10.45 -7.30
C TYR A 87 -9.25 9.10 -6.65
N ASN A 88 -10.16 8.36 -7.30
CA ASN A 88 -10.65 7.12 -6.74
C ASN A 88 -9.56 6.04 -6.69
N VAL A 89 -9.58 5.21 -5.64
CA VAL A 89 -8.74 4.03 -5.47
C VAL A 89 -9.61 2.86 -5.04
N CYS A 90 -9.60 1.76 -5.80
CA CYS A 90 -10.38 0.57 -5.45
C CYS A 90 -9.65 -0.74 -5.74
N LEU A 91 -10.07 -1.83 -5.09
CA LEU A 91 -9.50 -3.16 -5.24
C LEU A 91 -10.31 -4.00 -6.22
N ALA A 92 -9.62 -4.82 -7.03
CA ALA A 92 -10.30 -5.96 -7.65
C ALA A 92 -10.90 -6.88 -6.57
N LYS A 93 -12.05 -7.52 -6.83
CA LYS A 93 -12.71 -8.41 -5.84
C LYS A 93 -11.87 -9.63 -5.45
N GLY A 94 -10.94 -10.07 -6.30
CA GLY A 94 -10.12 -11.27 -6.10
C GLY A 94 -8.65 -11.07 -6.45
N LEU A 95 -7.88 -12.14 -6.26
CA LEU A 95 -6.48 -12.23 -6.68
C LEU A 95 -6.36 -12.84 -8.07
N SER A 96 -5.25 -12.55 -8.75
CA SER A 96 -4.93 -13.15 -10.06
C SER A 96 -4.59 -14.63 -9.89
N LYS A 97 -4.54 -15.36 -11.01
CA LYS A 97 -4.15 -16.77 -11.01
C LYS A 97 -2.77 -16.99 -10.37
N ASP A 98 -1.86 -16.03 -10.51
CA ASP A 98 -0.54 -16.02 -9.86
C ASP A 98 -0.51 -15.31 -8.48
N GLY A 99 -1.68 -15.03 -7.89
CA GLY A 99 -1.83 -14.53 -6.52
C GLY A 99 -1.60 -13.02 -6.35
N GLY A 100 -1.65 -12.24 -7.42
CA GLY A 100 -1.50 -10.80 -7.43
C GLY A 100 -2.78 -10.05 -7.07
N ARG A 101 -2.64 -8.94 -6.32
CA ARG A 101 -3.72 -8.01 -5.99
C ARG A 101 -3.70 -6.82 -6.95
N ILE A 102 -4.80 -6.61 -7.68
CA ILE A 102 -4.96 -5.44 -8.56
C ILE A 102 -5.60 -4.29 -7.79
N ILE A 103 -4.95 -3.13 -7.88
CA ILE A 103 -5.41 -1.85 -7.31
C ILE A 103 -5.69 -0.89 -8.46
N TYR A 104 -6.90 -0.40 -8.55
CA TYR A 104 -7.31 0.60 -9.52
C TYR A 104 -7.13 2.01 -8.99
N ALA A 105 -6.82 2.92 -9.89
CA ALA A 105 -6.64 4.34 -9.63
C ALA A 105 -7.28 5.13 -10.78
N GLN A 106 -8.13 6.11 -10.46
CA GLN A 106 -8.81 6.94 -11.45
C GLN A 106 -8.87 8.41 -11.00
N PRO A 107 -7.97 9.28 -11.46
CA PRO A 107 -8.06 10.71 -11.25
C PRO A 107 -9.25 11.31 -12.01
N ASN A 108 -9.90 12.29 -11.38
CA ASN A 108 -10.88 13.16 -12.04
C ASN A 108 -10.15 14.27 -12.80
N SER A 109 -10.66 14.70 -13.96
CA SER A 109 -10.08 15.82 -14.72
C SER A 109 -10.14 17.17 -13.99
N ASP A 110 -11.12 17.36 -13.09
CA ASP A 110 -11.20 18.56 -12.28
C ASP A 110 -10.20 18.52 -11.14
N THR A 111 -9.03 19.12 -11.36
CA THR A 111 -7.98 19.20 -10.33
C THR A 111 -8.35 20.11 -9.16
N SER A 112 -9.40 20.94 -9.26
CA SER A 112 -9.78 21.86 -8.18
C SER A 112 -10.32 21.13 -6.95
N ILE A 113 -10.95 19.98 -7.17
CA ILE A 113 -11.46 19.09 -6.10
C ILE A 113 -10.40 18.12 -5.59
N TYR A 114 -9.24 18.04 -6.22
CA TYR A 114 -8.16 17.14 -5.82
C TYR A 114 -7.38 17.67 -4.63
N ASN A 115 -7.32 16.83 -3.59
CA ASN A 115 -6.50 17.04 -2.42
C ASN A 115 -5.60 15.82 -2.19
N ILE A 116 -4.29 16.04 -2.24
CA ILE A 116 -3.29 14.96 -2.10
C ILE A 116 -3.33 14.30 -0.71
N THR A 117 -3.62 15.03 0.36
CA THR A 117 -3.71 14.42 1.70
C THR A 117 -4.95 13.54 1.83
N ASP A 118 -6.07 13.91 1.22
CA ASP A 118 -7.27 13.06 1.18
C ASP A 118 -7.00 11.78 0.36
N PHE A 119 -6.34 11.91 -0.79
CA PHE A 119 -5.91 10.76 -1.61
C PHE A 119 -4.98 9.81 -0.83
N ILE A 120 -3.95 10.34 -0.18
CA ILE A 120 -3.04 9.52 0.64
C ILE A 120 -3.82 8.88 1.80
N THR A 121 -4.69 9.62 2.47
CA THR A 121 -5.54 9.11 3.56
C THR A 121 -6.33 7.89 3.10
N TYR A 122 -7.13 8.03 2.04
CA TYR A 122 -7.95 6.94 1.52
C TYR A 122 -7.09 5.79 0.98
N GLY A 123 -6.01 6.09 0.24
CA GLY A 123 -5.08 5.08 -0.26
C GLY A 123 -4.44 4.24 0.86
N THR A 124 -4.06 4.87 1.97
CA THR A 124 -3.54 4.13 3.14
C THR A 124 -4.62 3.29 3.82
N MET A 125 -5.87 3.74 3.84
CA MET A 125 -7.00 2.92 4.32
C MET A 125 -7.21 1.67 3.46
N VAL A 126 -7.10 1.81 2.14
CA VAL A 126 -7.15 0.67 1.20
C VAL A 126 -5.96 -0.28 1.43
N CYS A 127 -4.75 0.24 1.68
CA CYS A 127 -3.61 -0.62 2.02
C CYS A 127 -3.75 -1.30 3.40
N ASP A 128 -4.34 -0.63 4.39
CA ASP A 128 -4.62 -1.20 5.71
C ASP A 128 -5.52 -2.44 5.61
N LEU A 129 -6.43 -2.50 4.64
CA LEU A 129 -7.28 -3.68 4.40
C LEU A 129 -6.48 -4.95 4.19
N PHE A 130 -5.29 -4.90 3.59
CA PHE A 130 -4.46 -6.09 3.42
C PHE A 130 -4.06 -6.71 4.75
N PHE A 131 -3.80 -5.87 5.75
CA PHE A 131 -3.44 -6.32 7.09
C PHE A 131 -4.67 -6.71 7.92
N LEU A 132 -5.80 -6.02 7.72
CA LEU A 132 -7.05 -6.25 8.45
C LEU A 132 -7.81 -7.49 7.98
N GLU A 133 -7.75 -7.81 6.68
CA GLU A 133 -8.30 -9.03 6.08
C GLU A 133 -7.28 -10.19 6.08
N HIS A 134 -6.10 -9.99 6.69
CA HIS A 134 -5.00 -10.96 6.72
C HIS A 134 -4.63 -11.50 5.32
N GLU A 135 -4.68 -10.63 4.31
CA GLU A 135 -4.51 -10.99 2.91
C GLU A 135 -3.06 -11.36 2.58
N LEU A 136 -2.83 -12.53 2.00
CA LEU A 136 -1.49 -13.03 1.66
C LEU A 136 -1.23 -13.01 0.14
N HIS A 137 -1.48 -11.88 -0.51
CA HIS A 137 -1.24 -11.73 -1.95
C HIS A 137 0.27 -11.69 -2.29
N GLN A 138 0.67 -12.34 -3.37
CA GLN A 138 2.09 -12.51 -3.74
C GLN A 138 2.75 -11.20 -4.17
N TYR A 139 1.97 -10.30 -4.77
CA TYR A 139 2.38 -8.97 -5.20
C TYR A 139 1.16 -8.07 -5.38
N SER A 140 1.37 -6.76 -5.44
CA SER A 140 0.35 -5.82 -5.89
C SER A 140 0.72 -5.27 -7.26
N ALA A 141 -0.25 -5.04 -8.12
CA ALA A 141 -0.08 -4.27 -9.35
C ALA A 141 -1.18 -3.21 -9.43
N ASN A 142 -0.81 -2.03 -9.90
CA ASN A 142 -1.74 -0.95 -10.07
C ASN A 142 -2.16 -0.81 -11.53
N ILE A 143 -3.43 -0.50 -11.76
CA ILE A 143 -3.95 -0.05 -13.05
C ILE A 143 -4.48 1.37 -12.83
N THR A 144 -3.81 2.36 -13.41
CA THR A 144 -4.25 3.75 -13.38
C THR A 144 -4.84 4.15 -14.73
N ASP A 145 -6.10 4.57 -14.73
CA ASP A 145 -6.73 5.19 -15.89
C ASP A 145 -6.40 6.67 -15.95
N CYS A 146 -5.52 7.03 -16.88
CA CYS A 146 -4.99 8.37 -17.00
C CYS A 146 -5.86 9.31 -17.84
N ALA A 147 -7.07 8.91 -18.24
CA ALA A 147 -7.96 9.76 -19.03
C ALA A 147 -8.27 11.09 -18.33
N GLY A 148 -8.48 11.06 -17.00
CA GLY A 148 -8.67 12.26 -16.19
C GLY A 148 -7.38 12.89 -15.67
N LEU A 149 -6.21 12.33 -15.96
CA LEU A 149 -4.96 12.87 -15.42
C LEU A 149 -4.63 14.22 -16.06
N GLN A 150 -4.44 15.25 -15.23
CA GLN A 150 -3.99 16.58 -15.63
C GLN A 150 -2.68 16.99 -14.95
N TYR A 151 -1.96 17.94 -15.55
CA TYR A 151 -0.78 18.60 -14.94
C TYR A 151 -1.05 19.18 -13.55
N GLY A 152 -2.27 19.66 -13.29
CA GLY A 152 -2.65 20.19 -11.98
C GLY A 152 -2.56 19.16 -10.85
N HIS A 153 -2.70 17.86 -11.13
CA HIS A 153 -2.46 16.81 -10.12
C HIS A 153 -1.00 16.78 -9.69
N LEU A 154 -0.05 16.92 -10.63
CA LEU A 154 1.37 16.97 -10.30
C LEU A 154 1.65 18.16 -9.39
N VAL A 155 1.24 19.37 -9.80
CA VAL A 155 1.47 20.61 -9.05
C VAL A 155 0.91 20.51 -7.62
N ARG A 156 -0.31 19.99 -7.47
CA ARG A 156 -0.97 19.81 -6.16
C ARG A 156 -0.35 18.70 -5.32
N SER A 157 0.31 17.73 -5.93
CA SER A 157 0.96 16.61 -5.23
C SER A 157 2.40 16.91 -4.80
N LEU A 158 3.10 17.82 -5.49
CA LEU A 158 4.51 18.15 -5.23
C LEU A 158 4.84 18.40 -3.73
N PRO A 159 4.04 19.17 -2.96
CA PRO A 159 4.35 19.42 -1.55
C PRO A 159 4.36 18.16 -0.67
N TRP A 160 3.57 17.16 -1.05
CA TRP A 160 3.39 15.91 -0.30
C TRP A 160 4.14 14.72 -0.91
N MET A 161 4.82 14.90 -2.05
CA MET A 161 5.28 13.76 -2.83
C MET A 161 6.31 12.91 -2.11
N LYS A 162 7.27 13.55 -1.43
CA LYS A 162 8.26 12.85 -0.60
C LYS A 162 7.59 12.11 0.56
N ALA A 163 6.60 12.71 1.21
CA ALA A 163 5.86 12.08 2.30
C ALA A 163 5.03 10.90 1.81
N ALA A 164 4.35 11.02 0.67
CA ALA A 164 3.61 9.93 0.04
C ALA A 164 4.52 8.77 -0.32
N VAL A 165 5.71 9.03 -0.90
CA VAL A 165 6.71 8.01 -1.17
C VAL A 165 7.19 7.35 0.12
N ASP A 166 7.47 8.11 1.17
CA ASP A 166 7.86 7.56 2.48
C ASP A 166 6.76 6.67 3.07
N ILE A 167 5.52 7.14 3.09
CA ILE A 167 4.35 6.41 3.57
C ILE A 167 4.12 5.14 2.76
N PHE A 168 3.90 5.25 1.45
CA PHE A 168 3.57 4.09 0.64
C PHE A 168 4.77 3.16 0.50
N LEU A 169 5.99 3.68 0.29
CA LEU A 169 7.17 2.86 0.00
C LEU A 169 7.85 2.27 1.24
N ASN A 170 7.97 3.05 2.32
CA ASN A 170 8.68 2.65 3.54
C ASN A 170 7.75 2.11 4.62
N CYS A 171 6.47 2.43 4.61
CA CYS A 171 5.48 1.84 5.51
C CYS A 171 4.66 0.74 4.81
N TYR A 172 3.89 1.04 3.76
CA TYR A 172 2.88 0.10 3.24
C TYR A 172 3.32 -0.93 2.21
N VAL A 173 4.47 -0.79 1.52
CA VAL A 173 4.83 -1.70 0.40
C VAL A 173 4.72 -3.17 0.77
N THR A 174 3.60 -3.70 0.32
CA THR A 174 3.41 -5.01 -0.25
C THR A 174 4.11 -5.03 -1.61
N ARG A 175 4.61 -6.18 -2.05
CA ARG A 175 5.55 -6.27 -3.19
C ARG A 175 4.94 -5.69 -4.48
N PHE A 176 5.12 -4.41 -4.78
CA PHE A 176 4.58 -3.79 -6.00
C PHE A 176 5.31 -4.33 -7.23
N LYS A 177 4.62 -5.05 -8.10
CA LYS A 177 5.20 -5.66 -9.32
C LYS A 177 5.16 -4.69 -10.50
N ALA A 178 4.07 -3.96 -10.66
CA ALA A 178 3.84 -3.10 -11.81
C ALA A 178 2.89 -1.93 -11.52
N PHE A 179 3.09 -0.84 -12.25
CA PHE A 179 2.21 0.31 -12.37
C PHE A 179 1.81 0.43 -13.85
N HIS A 180 0.61 -0.03 -14.18
CA HIS A 180 0.07 -0.01 -15.54
C HIS A 180 -0.73 1.28 -15.77
N MET A 181 -0.27 2.10 -16.70
CA MET A 181 -0.93 3.34 -17.11
C MET A 181 -1.70 3.07 -18.39
N ILE A 182 -3.01 3.34 -18.40
CA ILE A 182 -3.87 3.26 -19.58
C ILE A 182 -4.43 4.65 -19.91
N ASN A 183 -4.88 4.86 -21.15
CA ASN A 183 -5.51 6.11 -21.58
C ASN A 183 -4.66 7.36 -21.28
N VAL A 184 -3.34 7.27 -21.44
CA VAL A 184 -2.44 8.41 -21.23
C VAL A 184 -2.59 9.39 -22.39
N SER A 185 -3.05 10.61 -22.08
CA SER A 185 -3.12 11.68 -23.08
C SER A 185 -1.72 12.11 -23.55
N PRO A 186 -1.54 12.42 -24.85
CA PRO A 186 -0.28 12.94 -25.37
C PRO A 186 0.19 14.17 -24.59
N GLY A 187 1.48 14.19 -24.24
CA GLY A 187 2.10 15.28 -23.49
C GLY A 187 2.04 15.12 -21.98
N LEU A 188 1.34 14.11 -21.43
CA LEU A 188 1.35 13.82 -19.98
C LEU A 188 2.52 12.93 -19.53
N GLU A 189 3.40 12.53 -20.45
CA GLU A 189 4.61 11.74 -20.15
C GLU A 189 5.52 12.45 -19.13
N ILE A 190 5.50 13.78 -19.12
CA ILE A 190 6.24 14.61 -18.17
C ILE A 190 5.72 14.46 -16.73
N VAL A 191 4.43 14.21 -16.50
CA VAL A 191 3.89 13.96 -15.16
C VAL A 191 4.49 12.69 -14.58
N PHE A 192 4.56 11.62 -15.37
CA PHE A 192 5.17 10.37 -14.92
C PHE A 192 6.68 10.50 -14.76
N THR A 193 7.34 11.22 -15.66
CA THR A 193 8.78 11.48 -15.56
C THR A 193 9.11 12.25 -14.28
N ALA A 194 8.32 13.28 -13.95
CA ALA A 194 8.45 14.01 -12.70
C ALA A 194 8.19 13.13 -11.48
N PHE A 195 7.15 12.30 -11.51
CA PHE A 195 6.85 11.37 -10.41
C PHE A 195 7.98 10.35 -10.19
N LYS A 196 8.54 9.78 -11.26
CA LYS A 196 9.64 8.82 -11.21
C LYS A 196 10.88 9.35 -10.49
N ASN A 197 11.13 10.67 -10.53
CA ASN A 197 12.25 11.29 -9.82
C ASN A 197 12.14 11.19 -8.28
N PHE A 198 10.95 10.94 -7.74
CA PHE A 198 10.75 10.71 -6.31
C PHE A 198 10.92 9.24 -5.91
N LEU A 199 10.98 8.32 -6.87
CA LEU A 199 10.98 6.88 -6.61
C LEU A 199 12.42 6.32 -6.56
N PRO A 200 12.68 5.34 -5.67
CA PRO A 200 13.88 4.51 -5.79
C PRO A 200 13.93 3.80 -7.16
N ALA A 201 15.12 3.66 -7.74
CA ALA A 201 15.35 3.09 -9.07
C ALA A 201 14.59 1.79 -9.33
N LYS A 202 14.53 0.88 -8.34
CA LYS A 202 13.81 -0.41 -8.43
C LYS A 202 12.31 -0.31 -8.75
N TYR A 203 11.68 0.86 -8.56
CA TYR A 203 10.27 1.09 -8.90
C TYR A 203 10.10 1.86 -10.22
N VAL A 204 11.11 2.62 -10.65
CA VAL A 204 11.08 3.38 -11.90
C VAL A 204 10.85 2.46 -13.10
N ASP A 205 11.51 1.29 -13.09
CA ASP A 205 11.42 0.28 -14.15
C ASP A 205 10.11 -0.53 -14.14
N ARG A 206 9.21 -0.24 -13.21
CA ARG A 206 7.91 -0.94 -13.05
C ARG A 206 6.73 -0.17 -13.63
N PHE A 207 6.98 0.93 -14.33
CA PHE A 207 5.95 1.70 -15.01
C PHE A 207 5.79 1.22 -16.44
N TYR A 208 4.57 0.81 -16.79
CA TYR A 208 4.22 0.31 -18.10
C TYR A 208 3.08 1.14 -18.66
N VAL A 209 3.28 1.75 -19.83
CA VAL A 209 2.23 2.48 -20.54
C VAL A 209 1.62 1.55 -21.58
N HIS A 210 0.30 1.48 -21.58
CA HIS A 210 -0.48 0.65 -22.50
C HIS A 210 -1.26 1.54 -23.46
N THR A 211 -1.09 1.30 -24.75
CA THR A 211 -1.74 2.07 -25.82
C THR A 211 -3.04 1.43 -26.29
N SER A 212 -3.37 0.23 -25.82
CA SER A 212 -4.63 -0.46 -26.08
C SER A 212 -5.02 -1.39 -24.93
N ALA A 213 -6.29 -1.78 -24.86
CA ALA A 213 -6.75 -2.80 -23.91
C ALA A 213 -5.98 -4.13 -24.10
N ASP A 214 -5.71 -4.52 -25.35
CA ASP A 214 -4.97 -5.75 -25.66
C ASP A 214 -3.56 -5.78 -25.06
N SER A 215 -2.86 -4.64 -24.97
CA SER A 215 -1.52 -4.63 -24.36
C SER A 215 -1.57 -4.84 -22.85
N LEU A 216 -2.63 -4.35 -22.18
CA LEU A 216 -2.89 -4.61 -20.76
C LEU A 216 -3.27 -6.09 -20.52
N LEU A 217 -4.17 -6.62 -21.33
CA LEU A 217 -4.68 -7.99 -21.19
C LEU A 217 -3.64 -9.09 -21.49
N LYS A 218 -2.51 -8.73 -22.13
CA LYS A 218 -1.35 -9.63 -22.28
C LYS A 218 -0.58 -9.85 -20.98
N VAL A 219 -0.74 -8.96 -19.99
CA VAL A 219 0.05 -8.97 -18.74
C VAL A 219 -0.79 -9.01 -17.46
N VAL A 220 -2.11 -8.76 -17.55
CA VAL A 220 -3.05 -8.89 -16.44
C VAL A 220 -4.21 -9.80 -16.86
N ASP A 221 -4.63 -10.69 -15.95
CA ASP A 221 -5.76 -11.61 -16.16
C ASP A 221 -7.04 -10.87 -16.55
N LYS A 222 -7.65 -11.30 -17.66
CA LYS A 222 -8.85 -10.67 -18.23
C LYS A 222 -10.01 -10.60 -17.24
N GLU A 223 -10.16 -11.63 -16.40
CA GLU A 223 -11.23 -11.73 -15.40
C GLU A 223 -11.05 -10.75 -14.22
N LEU A 224 -9.85 -10.20 -14.05
CA LEU A 224 -9.58 -9.18 -13.03
C LEU A 224 -9.62 -7.76 -13.56
N VAL A 225 -9.33 -7.56 -14.84
CA VAL A 225 -9.47 -6.26 -15.51
C VAL A 225 -10.95 -5.90 -15.57
N CYS A 226 -11.30 -4.68 -15.15
CA CYS A 226 -12.69 -4.23 -15.18
C CYS A 226 -13.22 -4.11 -16.62
N SER A 227 -14.54 -4.18 -16.77
CA SER A 227 -15.22 -4.14 -18.07
C SER A 227 -14.85 -2.93 -18.93
N GLU A 228 -14.66 -1.77 -18.31
CA GLU A 228 -14.34 -0.50 -18.96
C GLU A 228 -12.95 -0.51 -19.62
N TYR A 229 -12.06 -1.40 -19.16
CA TYR A 229 -10.68 -1.50 -19.66
C TYR A 229 -10.47 -2.76 -20.52
N GLY A 230 -11.55 -3.33 -21.06
CA GLY A 230 -11.54 -4.48 -21.98
C GLY A 230 -11.51 -5.86 -21.31
N GLY A 231 -11.58 -5.90 -19.98
CA GLY A 231 -11.67 -7.15 -19.22
C GLY A 231 -13.09 -7.72 -19.13
N THR A 232 -13.23 -8.79 -18.36
CA THR A 232 -14.52 -9.42 -18.00
C THR A 232 -14.79 -9.38 -16.50
N GLY A 233 -13.99 -8.63 -15.74
CA GLY A 233 -14.21 -8.37 -14.33
C GLY A 233 -15.37 -7.39 -14.09
N PRO A 234 -15.72 -7.15 -12.81
CA PRO A 234 -16.74 -6.18 -12.43
C PRO A 234 -16.40 -4.77 -12.94
N SER A 235 -17.43 -3.94 -13.10
CA SER A 235 -17.26 -2.52 -13.43
C SER A 235 -16.49 -1.75 -12.35
N LEU A 236 -15.88 -0.63 -12.70
CA LEU A 236 -15.19 0.22 -11.72
C LEU A 236 -16.12 0.68 -10.60
N ALA A 237 -17.37 1.00 -10.95
CA ALA A 237 -18.37 1.40 -9.97
C ALA A 237 -18.64 0.26 -8.96
N GLU A 238 -18.74 -1.00 -9.42
CA GLU A 238 -18.89 -2.14 -8.52
C GLU A 238 -17.64 -2.40 -7.67
N LEU A 239 -16.44 -2.15 -8.20
CA LEU A 239 -15.18 -2.29 -7.46
C LEU A 239 -15.02 -1.21 -6.39
N ASP A 240 -15.38 0.03 -6.71
CA ASP A 240 -15.46 1.14 -5.75
C ASP A 240 -16.44 0.81 -4.62
N GLN A 241 -17.67 0.39 -4.96
CA GLN A 241 -18.68 -0.01 -3.97
C GLN A 241 -18.24 -1.21 -3.13
N HIS A 242 -17.54 -2.16 -3.72
CA HIS A 242 -16.95 -3.27 -2.98
C HIS A 242 -15.88 -2.79 -1.99
N THR A 243 -14.98 -1.91 -2.44
CA THR A 243 -13.87 -1.41 -1.64
C THR A 243 -14.36 -0.57 -0.47
N ILE A 244 -15.29 0.36 -0.69
CA ILE A 244 -15.84 1.18 0.42
C ILE A 244 -16.54 0.31 1.46
N LYS A 245 -17.26 -0.75 1.07
CA LYS A 245 -17.88 -1.69 2.03
C LYS A 245 -16.83 -2.43 2.88
N LEU A 246 -15.68 -2.79 2.31
CA LEU A 246 -14.57 -3.35 3.08
C LEU A 246 -13.98 -2.33 4.05
N VAL A 247 -13.84 -1.07 3.62
CA VAL A 247 -13.39 0.01 4.50
C VAL A 247 -14.38 0.25 5.65
N GLU A 248 -15.68 0.29 5.36
CA GLU A 248 -16.76 0.46 6.35
C GLU A 248 -16.85 -0.72 7.33
N LYS A 249 -16.55 -1.96 6.89
CA LYS A 249 -16.45 -3.14 7.77
C LYS A 249 -15.48 -2.92 8.94
N TYR A 250 -14.43 -2.11 8.75
CA TYR A 250 -13.43 -1.78 9.77
C TYR A 250 -13.51 -0.32 10.24
N LYS A 251 -14.68 0.32 10.13
CA LYS A 251 -14.90 1.72 10.53
C LYS A 251 -14.32 2.05 11.90
N ASP A 252 -14.70 1.29 12.92
CA ASP A 252 -14.28 1.57 14.30
C ASP A 252 -12.76 1.49 14.43
N TRP A 253 -12.15 0.50 13.79
CA TRP A 253 -10.69 0.39 13.73
C TRP A 253 -10.05 1.61 13.05
N PHE A 254 -10.61 2.11 11.95
CA PHE A 254 -10.06 3.29 11.27
C PHE A 254 -10.17 4.58 12.10
N ILE A 255 -11.29 4.76 12.81
CA ILE A 255 -11.50 5.88 13.73
C ILE A 255 -10.51 5.80 14.90
N GLU A 256 -10.38 4.63 15.52
CA GLU A 256 -9.51 4.43 16.68
C GLU A 256 -8.02 4.43 16.31
N SER A 257 -7.68 3.95 15.12
CA SER A 257 -6.28 3.80 14.71
C SER A 257 -5.56 5.13 14.48
N GLY A 258 -6.27 6.26 14.48
CA GLY A 258 -5.65 7.59 14.61
C GLY A 258 -4.88 7.80 15.92
N ASN A 259 -5.16 6.97 16.94
CA ASN A 259 -4.47 6.93 18.22
C ASN A 259 -3.42 5.80 18.31
N ILE A 260 -3.33 4.95 17.29
CA ILE A 260 -2.38 3.83 17.23
C ILE A 260 -1.13 4.30 16.46
N SER A 261 -0.22 4.95 17.17
CA SER A 261 1.07 5.40 16.65
C SER A 261 2.18 5.12 17.65
N SER A 262 3.42 5.39 17.26
CA SER A 262 4.50 5.44 18.24
C SER A 262 4.29 6.60 19.23
N ASN A 263 4.81 6.43 20.45
CA ASN A 263 4.99 7.48 21.45
C ASN A 263 6.48 7.87 21.50
N GLU A 264 6.82 8.92 20.76
CA GLU A 264 8.21 9.39 20.60
C GLU A 264 8.89 9.84 21.90
N GLN A 265 8.11 10.16 22.95
CA GLN A 265 8.68 10.48 24.27
C GLN A 265 9.29 9.28 24.97
N LEU A 266 8.85 8.06 24.62
CA LEU A 266 9.32 6.81 25.22
C LEU A 266 10.46 6.18 24.41
N ARG A 267 10.77 6.71 23.22
CA ARG A 267 11.83 6.17 22.34
C ARG A 267 13.19 6.37 22.99
N ARG A 268 14.05 5.34 23.01
CA ARG A 268 15.37 5.45 23.64
C ARG A 268 16.32 6.25 22.75
N LYS A 269 17.21 7.04 23.37
CA LYS A 269 18.24 7.80 22.65
C LYS A 269 19.15 6.83 21.86
N GLY A 270 19.29 7.06 20.55
CA GLY A 270 20.05 6.18 19.64
C GLY A 270 19.17 5.36 18.69
N GLU A 271 17.90 5.12 19.04
CA GLU A 271 16.92 4.42 18.17
C GLU A 271 16.32 5.35 17.09
N ASN A 272 16.80 6.61 17.02
CA ASN A 272 16.35 7.63 16.06
C ASN A 272 16.90 7.45 14.64
N GLN A 273 17.76 6.46 14.43
CA GLN A 273 18.24 6.11 13.11
C GLN A 273 17.82 4.67 12.85
N VAL A 274 17.09 4.51 11.76
CA VAL A 274 17.10 3.30 10.94
C VAL A 274 18.57 3.04 10.63
N GLU A 275 19.32 2.44 11.56
CA GLU A 275 20.70 2.07 11.31
C GLU A 275 20.66 1.15 10.09
N GLU A 276 21.43 1.54 9.09
CA GLU A 276 21.86 0.68 8.01
C GLU A 276 22.53 -0.56 8.63
N MET A 277 21.72 -1.56 9.02
CA MET A 277 22.21 -2.85 9.48
C MET A 277 22.81 -3.56 8.28
N LYS A 278 24.08 -3.26 8.03
CA LYS A 278 24.98 -4.03 7.19
C LYS A 278 25.00 -5.47 7.74
N GLY A 279 24.51 -6.39 6.90
CA GLY A 279 24.89 -7.80 6.90
C GLY A 279 24.58 -8.60 8.17
N SER A 280 23.40 -9.23 8.21
CA SER A 280 23.23 -10.44 9.03
C SER A 280 24.10 -11.55 8.44
N PHE A 281 25.24 -11.83 9.07
CA PHE A 281 26.01 -13.04 8.84
C PHE A 281 25.15 -14.24 9.24
N ARG A 282 24.60 -14.95 8.24
CA ARG A 282 24.21 -16.34 8.45
C ARG A 282 25.51 -17.11 8.67
N LYS A 283 25.67 -17.71 9.86
CA LYS A 283 26.64 -18.78 10.06
C LYS A 283 26.34 -19.87 9.03
N LEU A 284 27.27 -20.09 8.11
CA LEU A 284 27.34 -21.31 7.33
C LEU A 284 27.83 -22.39 8.31
N GLU A 285 26.97 -23.35 8.62
CA GLU A 285 27.44 -24.65 9.08
C GLU A 285 27.99 -25.36 7.85
N VAL A 286 29.28 -25.64 7.89
CA VAL A 286 29.98 -26.46 6.91
C VAL A 286 30.10 -27.83 7.56
N ASP A 287 29.47 -28.83 6.96
CA ASP A 287 29.88 -30.24 7.08
C ASP A 287 30.84 -30.56 5.93
#